data_AF-A0A7L4ZVY7-F1
#
_entry.id   AF-A0A7L4ZVY7-F1
#
_cell.length_a   1.000
_cell.length_b   1.000
_cell.length_c   1.000
_cell.angle_alpha   90.00
_cell.angle_beta   90.00
_cell.angle_gamma   90.00
#
_symmetry.space_group_name_H-M   'P 1'
#
loop_
_entity.id
_entity.type
_entity.pdbx_description
1 polymer ?
#
loop_
_entity_poly.entity_id
_entity_poly.type
_entity_poly.pdbx_seq_one_letter_code
_entity_poly.pdbx_strand_id
1 'polypeptide(L)'
;MLFSASGLTAQPATPPLLDPKRVPLTAKKPADFVPAGWQLEQQLSGNLNADARPDRVLMLVEKATINDNSVDRNRALLVLLAQPDGSLKRVGVGPKALYCTGCFGALAGPEGGTPELSFDRGSLLVEHMAGSRFMTVQTQRFRYETASGRGGSSAKSTATPTGPEGLARTPAPTFSPVSSKSAKAEWTARKANG
;
A
#
# COMPACT_ATOMS: atom_id res chain seq x y z
N MET A 1 -42.82 36.28 9.60
CA MET A 1 -41.50 36.00 9.01
C MET A 1 -41.09 34.62 9.48
N LEU A 2 -41.06 33.64 8.57
CA LEU A 2 -40.68 32.25 8.85
C LEU A 2 -39.20 32.08 8.48
N PHE A 3 -38.37 31.70 9.45
CA PHE A 3 -36.99 31.30 9.21
C PHE A 3 -36.96 29.79 8.96
N SER A 4 -36.70 29.39 7.72
CA SER A 4 -36.31 28.01 7.41
C SER A 4 -34.80 27.88 7.61
N ALA A 5 -34.39 27.17 8.64
CA ALA A 5 -33.00 26.75 8.81
C ALA A 5 -32.75 25.51 7.95
N SER A 6 -32.05 25.70 6.83
CA SER A 6 -31.56 24.59 6.01
C SER A 6 -30.57 23.75 6.81
N GLY A 7 -30.84 22.45 6.91
CA GLY A 7 -30.00 21.49 7.60
C GLY A 7 -28.62 21.36 6.94
N LEU A 8 -27.58 21.32 7.78
CA LEU A 8 -26.25 20.90 7.36
C LEU A 8 -26.31 19.42 6.97
N THR A 9 -26.24 19.13 5.68
CA THR A 9 -25.90 17.79 5.21
C THR A 9 -24.46 17.48 5.63
N ALA A 10 -24.28 16.54 6.56
CA ALA A 10 -22.98 16.02 6.91
C ALA A 10 -22.33 15.40 5.67
N GLN A 11 -21.17 15.93 5.26
CA GLN A 11 -20.34 15.33 4.21
C GLN A 11 -19.93 13.91 4.67
N PRO A 12 -19.99 12.89 3.78
CA PRO A 12 -19.47 11.57 4.13
C PRO A 12 -17.99 11.71 4.47
N ALA A 13 -17.64 11.45 5.72
CA ALA A 13 -16.26 11.49 6.19
C ALA A 13 -15.46 10.46 5.39
N THR A 14 -14.44 10.91 4.67
CA THR A 14 -13.47 10.01 4.02
C THR A 14 -12.97 9.03 5.08
N PRO A 15 -13.03 7.70 4.85
CA PRO A 15 -12.58 6.73 5.84
C PRO A 15 -11.12 7.01 6.23
N PRO A 16 -10.79 7.01 7.53
CA PRO A 16 -9.47 7.40 7.99
C PRO A 16 -8.44 6.34 7.62
N LEU A 17 -7.42 6.76 6.86
CA LEU A 17 -6.24 5.94 6.56
C LEU A 17 -5.61 5.38 7.84
N LEU A 18 -4.94 4.24 7.72
CA LEU A 18 -4.25 3.63 8.85
C LEU A 18 -3.22 4.58 9.46
N ASP A 19 -3.44 4.98 10.72
CA ASP A 19 -2.44 5.73 11.49
C ASP A 19 -1.29 4.79 11.92
N PRO A 20 -0.05 5.04 11.48
CA PRO A 20 1.10 4.25 11.91
C PRO A 20 1.29 4.22 13.43
N LYS A 21 0.84 5.21 14.19
CA LYS A 21 0.98 5.20 15.66
C LYS A 21 0.15 4.10 16.32
N ARG A 22 -0.89 3.62 15.65
CA ARG A 22 -1.78 2.55 16.15
C ARG A 22 -1.24 1.15 15.88
N VAL A 23 -0.18 1.03 15.09
CA VAL A 23 0.48 -0.25 14.79
C VAL A 23 1.67 -0.43 15.75
N PRO A 24 1.72 -1.51 16.54
CA PRO A 24 2.84 -1.80 17.43
C PRO A 24 4.20 -1.80 16.72
N LEU A 25 5.26 -1.42 17.43
CA LEU A 25 6.63 -1.50 16.91
C LEU A 25 7.16 -2.93 16.87
N THR A 26 6.75 -3.78 17.80
CA THR A 26 7.21 -5.16 17.95
C THR A 26 6.07 -6.05 18.43
N ALA A 27 6.01 -7.29 17.95
CA ALA A 27 5.10 -8.31 18.46
C ALA A 27 5.61 -9.71 18.09
N LYS A 28 5.02 -10.76 18.67
CA LYS A 28 5.41 -12.15 18.38
C LYS A 28 4.72 -12.71 17.15
N LYS A 29 3.49 -12.27 16.85
CA LYS A 29 2.70 -12.80 15.73
C LYS A 29 2.30 -11.68 14.78
N PRO A 30 2.17 -11.96 13.46
CA PRO A 30 1.69 -10.97 12.49
C PRO A 30 0.33 -10.37 12.83
N ALA A 31 -0.60 -11.19 13.36
CA ALA A 31 -1.95 -10.76 13.74
C ALA A 31 -1.95 -9.66 14.83
N ASP A 32 -0.92 -9.64 15.69
CA ASP A 32 -0.80 -8.65 16.77
C ASP A 32 -0.46 -7.24 16.23
N PHE A 33 -0.08 -7.12 14.95
CA PHE A 33 0.12 -5.83 14.29
C PHE A 33 -1.15 -5.26 13.66
N VAL A 34 -2.27 -6.00 13.67
CA VAL A 34 -3.52 -5.57 13.05
C VAL A 34 -4.32 -4.71 14.05
N PRO A 35 -4.47 -3.39 13.82
CA PRO A 35 -5.19 -2.53 14.75
C PRO A 35 -6.70 -2.68 14.62
N ALA A 36 -7.42 -2.24 15.66
CA ALA A 36 -8.88 -2.23 15.65
C ALA A 36 -9.45 -1.45 14.44
N GLY A 37 -10.47 -2.00 13.80
CA GLY A 37 -11.06 -1.49 12.56
C GLY A 37 -10.41 -2.01 11.27
N TRP A 38 -9.30 -2.76 11.38
CA TRP A 38 -8.61 -3.37 10.25
C TRP A 38 -8.62 -4.88 10.36
N GLN A 39 -8.46 -5.57 9.23
CA GLN A 39 -8.28 -7.00 9.15
C GLN A 39 -7.15 -7.36 8.19
N LEU A 40 -6.54 -8.53 8.40
CA LEU A 40 -5.54 -9.07 7.50
C LEU A 40 -6.23 -9.58 6.23
N GLU A 41 -5.80 -9.08 5.08
CA GLU A 41 -6.30 -9.50 3.76
C GLU A 41 -5.32 -10.47 3.10
N GLN A 42 -4.02 -10.15 3.13
CA GLN A 42 -2.97 -11.00 2.58
C GLN A 42 -1.72 -10.94 3.47
N GLN A 43 -0.98 -12.05 3.52
CA GLN A 43 0.34 -12.11 4.12
C GLN A 43 1.32 -12.78 3.16
N LEU A 44 2.51 -12.19 3.02
CA LEU A 44 3.63 -12.75 2.28
C LEU A 44 4.83 -12.95 3.21
N SER A 45 5.61 -14.00 2.95
CA SER A 45 6.83 -14.35 3.69
C SER A 45 8.03 -14.35 2.76
N GLY A 46 9.13 -13.73 3.16
CA GLY A 46 10.32 -13.59 2.32
C GLY A 46 11.53 -13.12 3.11
N ASN A 47 12.61 -12.76 2.42
CA ASN A 47 13.84 -12.29 3.02
C ASN A 47 14.18 -10.92 2.44
N LEU A 48 13.82 -9.85 3.15
CA LEU A 48 13.93 -8.46 2.71
C LEU A 48 15.28 -7.84 3.07
N ASN A 49 15.93 -8.33 4.13
CA ASN A 49 17.19 -7.80 4.66
C ASN A 49 18.38 -8.76 4.51
N ALA A 50 18.21 -9.86 3.76
CA ALA A 50 19.20 -10.89 3.50
C ALA A 50 19.74 -11.62 4.75
N ASP A 51 18.96 -11.70 5.84
CA ASP A 51 19.41 -12.29 7.11
C ASP A 51 19.01 -13.77 7.32
N ALA A 52 18.38 -14.37 6.30
CA ALA A 52 17.87 -15.74 6.25
C ALA A 52 16.74 -16.06 7.24
N ARG A 53 16.22 -15.07 7.97
CA ARG A 53 14.99 -15.20 8.73
C ARG A 53 13.81 -14.78 7.85
N PRO A 54 12.66 -15.45 7.97
CA PRO A 54 11.53 -15.12 7.13
C PRO A 54 10.86 -13.85 7.69
N ASP A 55 11.00 -12.75 6.97
CA ASP A 55 10.27 -11.50 7.17
C ASP A 55 8.80 -11.65 6.77
N ARG A 56 7.96 -10.67 7.14
CA ARG A 56 6.54 -10.65 6.79
C ARG A 56 6.13 -9.33 6.16
N VAL A 57 5.31 -9.44 5.12
CA VAL A 57 4.61 -8.30 4.53
C VAL A 57 3.11 -8.55 4.67
N LEU A 58 2.39 -7.60 5.25
CA LEU A 58 0.95 -7.70 5.48
C LEU A 58 0.22 -6.68 4.61
N MET A 59 -0.80 -7.13 3.92
CA MET A 59 -1.85 -6.29 3.36
C MET A 59 -3.00 -6.27 4.37
N LEU A 60 -3.31 -5.09 4.88
CA LEU A 60 -4.48 -4.88 5.71
C LEU A 60 -5.56 -4.17 4.90
N VAL A 61 -6.81 -4.51 5.19
CA VAL A 61 -7.99 -3.82 4.66
C VAL A 61 -8.88 -3.37 5.83
N GLU A 62 -9.57 -2.25 5.65
CA GLU A 62 -10.61 -1.83 6.60
C GLU A 62 -11.69 -2.91 6.72
N LYS A 63 -12.17 -3.15 7.95
CA LYS A 63 -13.32 -4.03 8.18
C LYS A 63 -14.56 -3.35 7.60
N ALA A 64 -15.37 -4.09 6.86
CA ALA A 64 -16.70 -3.63 6.49
C ALA A 64 -17.53 -3.39 7.77
N THR A 65 -18.29 -2.29 7.81
CA THR A 65 -19.28 -2.08 8.87
C THR A 65 -20.67 -2.42 8.33
N ILE A 66 -21.59 -2.83 9.21
CA ILE A 66 -22.92 -3.34 8.82
C ILE A 66 -23.74 -2.30 8.02
N ASN A 67 -23.43 -1.01 8.18
CA ASN A 67 -24.10 0.10 7.49
C ASN A 67 -23.24 0.71 6.38
N ASP A 68 -22.11 0.09 6.04
CA ASP A 68 -21.21 0.60 5.03
C ASP A 68 -21.60 0.10 3.64
N ASN A 69 -22.31 0.94 2.91
CA ASN A 69 -22.55 0.74 1.47
C ASN A 69 -21.34 1.22 0.63
N SER A 70 -20.23 1.63 1.25
CA SER A 70 -19.01 1.99 0.53
C SER A 70 -18.41 0.76 -0.12
N VAL A 71 -18.27 0.82 -1.44
CA VAL A 71 -17.54 -0.16 -2.25
C VAL A 71 -16.02 0.00 -2.05
N ASP A 72 -15.58 1.14 -1.50
CA ASP A 72 -14.19 1.54 -1.35
C ASP A 72 -13.74 1.51 0.11
N ARG A 73 -12.97 0.48 0.45
CA ARG A 73 -12.28 0.31 1.72
C ARG A 73 -10.79 0.52 1.51
N ASN A 74 -10.17 1.27 2.42
CA ASN A 74 -8.74 1.53 2.30
C ASN A 74 -7.92 0.26 2.57
N ARG A 75 -6.73 0.23 1.98
CA ARG A 75 -5.70 -0.78 2.23
C ARG A 75 -4.42 -0.16 2.75
N ALA A 76 -3.72 -0.91 3.59
CA ALA A 76 -2.41 -0.52 4.11
C ALA A 76 -1.41 -1.66 3.97
N LEU A 77 -0.17 -1.30 3.64
CA LEU A 77 0.95 -2.21 3.56
C LEU A 77 1.80 -2.12 4.83
N LEU A 78 2.05 -3.24 5.50
CA LEU A 78 2.97 -3.31 6.64
C LEU A 78 4.16 -4.18 6.28
N VAL A 79 5.35 -3.75 6.69
CA VAL A 79 6.59 -4.51 6.53
C VAL A 79 7.18 -4.79 7.90
N LEU A 80 7.39 -6.08 8.17
CA LEU A 80 7.86 -6.61 9.45
C LEU A 80 9.13 -7.43 9.22
N LEU A 81 10.21 -7.10 9.94
CA LEU A 81 11.44 -7.89 9.91
C LEU A 81 11.47 -8.89 11.06
N ALA A 82 11.88 -10.12 10.76
CA ALA A 82 12.13 -11.11 11.79
C ALA A 82 13.35 -10.74 12.62
N GLN A 83 13.23 -10.90 13.94
CA GLN A 83 14.29 -10.63 14.90
C GLN A 83 14.92 -11.95 15.37
N PRO A 84 16.18 -11.94 15.84
CA PRO A 84 16.86 -13.14 16.35
C PRO A 84 16.15 -13.82 17.53
N ASP A 85 15.38 -13.05 18.32
CA ASP A 85 14.61 -13.55 19.47
C ASP A 85 13.27 -14.21 19.06
N GLY A 86 13.01 -14.32 17.76
CA GLY A 86 11.76 -14.86 17.20
C GLY A 86 10.60 -13.87 17.17
N SER A 87 10.80 -12.63 17.63
CA SER A 87 9.82 -11.55 17.46
C SER A 87 9.86 -10.97 16.05
N LEU A 88 8.85 -10.17 15.73
CA LEU A 88 8.78 -9.35 14.53
C LEU A 88 8.93 -7.89 14.93
N LYS A 89 9.65 -7.11 14.12
CA LYS A 89 9.77 -5.66 14.25
C LYS A 89 9.17 -4.98 13.03
N ARG A 90 8.22 -4.07 13.25
CA ARG A 90 7.69 -3.23 12.20
C ARG A 90 8.75 -2.22 11.75
N VAL A 91 9.03 -2.22 10.45
CA VAL A 91 9.98 -1.29 9.81
C VAL A 91 9.34 -0.38 8.77
N GLY A 92 8.09 -0.64 8.39
CA GLY A 92 7.36 0.20 7.44
C GLY A 92 5.85 0.09 7.62
N VAL A 93 5.16 1.23 7.44
CA VAL A 93 3.71 1.30 7.24
C VAL A 93 3.47 2.20 6.04
N GLY A 94 2.76 1.69 5.04
CA GLY A 94 2.32 2.42 3.86
C GLY A 94 0.80 2.49 3.81
N PRO A 95 0.17 3.51 4.45
CA PRO A 95 -1.30 3.66 4.46
C PRO A 95 -1.92 4.00 3.10
N LYS A 96 -1.09 4.37 2.12
CA LYS A 96 -1.48 4.69 0.73
C LYS A 96 -0.66 3.91 -0.30
N ALA A 97 0.07 2.88 0.13
CA ALA A 97 0.91 2.10 -0.76
C ALA A 97 0.09 1.18 -1.68
N LEU A 98 -1.20 0.97 -1.35
CA LEU A 98 -2.08 0.02 -2.01
C LEU A 98 -3.35 0.71 -2.50
N TYR A 99 -3.87 0.27 -3.64
CA TYR A 99 -5.20 0.68 -4.12
C TYR A 99 -6.30 0.18 -3.16
N CYS A 100 -7.31 1.03 -2.93
CA CYS A 100 -8.53 0.65 -2.22
C CYS A 100 -9.31 -0.45 -2.97
N THR A 101 -10.29 -1.07 -2.32
CA THR A 101 -11.04 -2.20 -2.90
C THR A 101 -11.70 -1.90 -4.25
N GLY A 102 -12.28 -0.72 -4.48
CA GLY A 102 -12.86 -0.33 -5.78
C GLY A 102 -12.00 0.62 -6.62
N CYS A 103 -10.78 0.93 -6.19
CA CYS A 103 -9.84 1.78 -6.94
C CYS A 103 -9.33 1.15 -8.25
N PHE A 104 -9.81 -0.03 -8.63
CA PHE A 104 -9.41 -0.80 -9.81
C PHE A 104 -10.21 -0.45 -11.07
N GLY A 105 -11.19 0.45 -10.96
CA GLY A 105 -12.08 0.83 -12.07
C GLY A 105 -13.07 -0.29 -12.40
N ALA A 106 -13.40 -0.47 -13.68
CA ALA A 106 -14.30 -1.55 -14.11
C ALA A 106 -13.67 -2.95 -13.97
N LEU A 107 -12.37 -3.04 -13.66
CA LEU A 107 -11.71 -4.29 -13.29
C LEU A 107 -11.96 -4.70 -11.83
N ALA A 108 -12.52 -3.81 -11.01
CA ALA A 108 -13.00 -4.20 -9.68
C ALA A 108 -14.17 -5.18 -9.86
N GLY A 109 -14.00 -6.42 -9.39
CA GLY A 109 -15.10 -7.38 -9.31
C GLY A 109 -16.09 -7.02 -8.19
N PRO A 110 -17.12 -7.86 -7.95
CA PRO A 110 -18.03 -7.68 -6.82
C PRO A 110 -17.33 -7.64 -5.46
N GLU A 111 -16.20 -8.33 -5.34
CA GLU A 111 -15.34 -8.36 -4.14
C GLU A 111 -14.27 -7.24 -4.13
N GLY A 112 -14.28 -6.37 -5.14
CA GLY A 112 -13.21 -5.40 -5.41
C GLY A 112 -12.07 -5.99 -6.25
N GLY A 113 -11.08 -5.16 -6.58
CA GLY A 113 -9.78 -5.62 -7.10
C GLY A 113 -8.75 -5.73 -5.99
N THR A 114 -7.69 -6.52 -6.21
CA THR A 114 -6.64 -6.79 -5.21
C THR A 114 -5.27 -6.54 -5.81
N PRO A 115 -4.39 -5.74 -5.15
CA PRO A 115 -3.01 -5.60 -5.60
C PRO A 115 -2.26 -6.93 -5.50
N GLU A 116 -1.32 -7.17 -6.40
CA GLU A 116 -0.44 -8.33 -6.29
C GLU A 116 0.82 -7.98 -5.49
N LEU A 117 1.13 -8.81 -4.49
CA LEU A 117 2.37 -8.72 -3.71
C LEU A 117 3.29 -9.88 -4.05
N SER A 118 4.54 -9.59 -4.39
CA SER A 118 5.54 -10.62 -4.66
C SER A 118 6.94 -10.20 -4.22
N PHE A 119 7.88 -11.15 -4.18
CA PHE A 119 9.29 -10.88 -3.89
C PHE A 119 10.16 -11.13 -5.13
N ASP A 120 11.03 -10.19 -5.47
CA ASP A 120 12.10 -10.34 -6.47
C ASP A 120 13.43 -9.88 -5.89
N ARG A 121 14.37 -10.82 -5.69
CA ARG A 121 15.77 -10.55 -5.33
C ARG A 121 15.91 -9.54 -4.17
N GLY A 122 15.27 -9.84 -3.03
CA GLY A 122 15.31 -8.99 -1.82
C GLY A 122 14.50 -7.69 -1.94
N SER A 123 13.67 -7.55 -2.97
CA SER A 123 12.73 -6.44 -3.11
C SER A 123 11.29 -6.95 -2.99
N LEU A 124 10.45 -6.16 -2.33
CA LEU A 124 9.00 -6.31 -2.40
C LEU A 124 8.49 -5.62 -3.68
N LEU A 125 7.74 -6.34 -4.48
CA LEU A 125 7.00 -5.79 -5.62
C LEU A 125 5.53 -5.69 -5.25
N VAL A 126 4.93 -4.55 -5.61
CA VAL A 126 3.51 -4.28 -5.44
C VAL A 126 2.97 -3.87 -6.80
N GLU A 127 2.10 -4.68 -7.37
CA GLU A 127 1.49 -4.42 -8.67
C GLU A 127 0.02 -4.07 -8.54
N HIS A 128 -0.37 -3.00 -9.24
CA HIS A 128 -1.74 -2.55 -9.36
C HIS A 128 -2.16 -2.62 -10.82
N MET A 129 -3.21 -3.39 -11.11
CA MET A 129 -3.82 -3.46 -12.42
C MET A 129 -5.21 -2.84 -12.35
N ALA A 130 -5.40 -1.67 -12.96
CA ALA A 130 -6.68 -0.95 -12.91
C ALA A 130 -7.08 -0.42 -14.27
N GLY A 131 -8.38 -0.26 -14.50
CA GLY A 131 -8.83 0.23 -15.80
C GLY A 131 -10.31 0.09 -16.07
N SER A 132 -10.69 0.50 -17.26
CA SER A 132 -12.00 0.23 -17.86
C SER A 132 -11.78 -0.09 -19.33
N ARG A 133 -12.07 0.85 -20.25
CA ARG A 133 -11.73 0.70 -21.68
C ARG A 133 -10.24 0.53 -21.94
N PHE A 134 -9.40 1.05 -21.05
CA PHE A 134 -7.96 0.89 -21.07
C PHE A 134 -7.47 0.38 -19.72
N MET A 135 -6.44 -0.47 -19.75
CA MET A 135 -5.80 -1.03 -18.57
C MET A 135 -4.47 -0.32 -18.30
N THR A 136 -4.23 -0.01 -17.03
CA THR A 136 -2.95 0.48 -16.52
C THR A 136 -2.41 -0.55 -15.54
N VAL A 137 -1.15 -0.93 -15.74
CA VAL A 137 -0.38 -1.70 -14.77
C VAL A 137 0.66 -0.78 -14.15
N GLN A 138 0.65 -0.66 -12.83
CA GLN A 138 1.64 0.07 -12.05
C GLN A 138 2.35 -0.88 -11.10
N THR A 139 3.64 -1.13 -11.36
CA THR A 139 4.50 -1.91 -10.46
C THR A 139 5.37 -0.96 -9.64
N GLN A 140 5.24 -1.04 -8.33
CA GLN A 140 6.09 -0.36 -7.35
C GLN A 140 7.09 -1.38 -6.78
N ARG A 141 8.37 -1.00 -6.74
CA ARG A 141 9.43 -1.82 -6.13
C ARG A 141 9.89 -1.16 -4.85
N PHE A 142 9.92 -1.91 -3.76
CA PHE A 142 10.45 -1.48 -2.48
C PHE A 142 11.64 -2.35 -2.07
N ARG A 143 12.65 -1.71 -1.51
CA ARG A 143 13.84 -2.38 -0.98
C ARG A 143 14.08 -1.89 0.44
N TYR A 144 14.43 -2.82 1.33
CA TYR A 144 14.83 -2.47 2.68
C TYR A 144 16.28 -1.99 2.66
N GLU A 145 16.53 -0.82 3.25
CA GLU A 145 17.86 -0.26 3.43
C GLU A 145 18.09 0.04 4.91
N THR A 146 19.26 -0.33 5.41
CA THR A 146 19.67 0.03 6.79
C THR A 146 20.19 1.46 6.78
N ALA A 147 19.92 2.22 7.84
CA ALA A 147 20.32 3.64 7.92
C ALA A 147 21.84 3.87 8.05
N SER A 148 22.68 2.85 7.93
CA SER A 148 24.14 2.95 8.05
C SER A 148 24.82 2.94 6.68
N GLY A 149 24.94 4.11 6.05
CA GLY A 149 25.92 4.32 4.98
C GLY A 149 25.49 5.27 3.87
N ARG A 150 25.85 6.55 4.03
CA ARG A 150 25.67 7.69 3.10
C ARG A 150 24.27 8.32 3.11
N GLY A 151 24.20 9.44 3.85
CA GLY A 151 23.14 10.43 3.74
C GLY A 151 22.92 10.82 2.29
N GLY A 152 21.74 10.48 1.80
CA GLY A 152 21.33 10.65 0.43
C GLY A 152 19.91 10.17 0.28
N SER A 153 18.97 10.84 0.94
CA SER A 153 17.56 10.76 0.55
C SER A 153 17.42 11.39 -0.83
N SER A 154 17.75 10.61 -1.88
CA SER A 154 17.36 10.94 -3.24
C SER A 154 16.14 10.12 -3.56
N ALA A 155 14.99 10.67 -3.20
CA ALA A 155 13.74 10.31 -3.84
C ALA A 155 13.79 10.89 -5.27
N LYS A 156 14.34 10.14 -6.23
CA LYS A 156 14.12 10.47 -7.63
C LYS A 156 12.77 9.88 -8.05
N SER A 157 11.70 10.59 -7.69
CA SER A 157 10.46 10.50 -8.46
C SER A 157 10.75 11.13 -9.82
N THR A 158 10.92 10.33 -10.87
CA THR A 158 10.70 10.84 -12.24
C THR A 158 9.19 10.88 -12.48
N ALA A 159 8.52 11.78 -11.79
CA ALA A 159 7.48 12.58 -12.42
C ALA A 159 8.17 13.91 -12.75
N THR A 160 8.01 14.40 -13.97
CA THR A 160 8.38 15.78 -14.29
C THR A 160 7.32 16.69 -13.65
N PRO A 161 7.68 17.49 -12.64
CA PRO A 161 7.16 18.85 -12.60
C PRO A 161 8.29 19.87 -12.46
N THR A 162 8.15 20.94 -13.24
CA THR A 162 8.96 22.15 -13.30
C THR A 162 8.89 22.95 -11.97
N GLY A 163 10.03 23.33 -11.39
CA GLY A 163 10.14 24.42 -10.39
C GLY A 163 10.74 24.04 -9.01
N PRO A 164 11.43 24.96 -8.29
CA PRO A 164 12.62 24.59 -7.51
C PRO A 164 12.48 24.55 -5.96
N GLU A 165 13.37 23.73 -5.39
CA GLU A 165 14.08 23.76 -4.09
C GLU A 165 13.37 23.86 -2.73
N GLY A 166 13.79 22.96 -1.82
CA GLY A 166 14.32 23.39 -0.52
C GLY A 166 14.03 22.52 0.71
N LEU A 167 15.13 22.09 1.34
CA LEU A 167 15.36 21.79 2.77
C LEU A 167 15.15 20.37 3.33
N ALA A 168 16.25 19.92 3.95
CA ALA A 168 16.51 18.62 4.53
C ALA A 168 15.91 18.43 5.93
N ARG A 169 15.44 17.20 6.22
CA ARG A 169 15.33 16.65 7.58
C ARG A 169 15.75 15.18 7.56
N THR A 170 16.51 14.79 8.57
CA THR A 170 17.00 13.43 8.85
C THR A 170 15.87 12.40 8.85
N PRO A 171 15.90 11.31 8.05
CA PRO A 171 14.84 10.32 8.08
C PRO A 171 15.21 9.08 8.91
N ALA A 172 14.22 8.61 9.67
CA ALA A 172 14.08 7.22 10.10
C ALA A 172 14.12 6.28 8.87
N PRO A 173 14.45 4.97 9.02
CA PRO A 173 14.43 4.03 7.89
C PRO A 173 13.09 4.12 7.17
N THR A 174 13.13 4.58 5.92
CA THR A 174 11.93 4.84 5.12
C THR A 174 11.83 3.76 4.05
N PHE A 175 10.71 3.04 4.01
CA PHE A 175 10.37 2.19 2.88
C PHE A 175 9.93 3.12 1.75
N SER A 176 10.80 3.39 0.78
CA SER A 176 10.51 4.26 -0.36
C SER A 176 10.42 3.45 -1.65
N PRO A 177 9.51 3.81 -2.58
CA PRO A 177 9.47 3.18 -3.89
C PRO A 177 10.77 3.51 -4.64
N VAL A 178 11.47 2.48 -5.11
CA VAL A 178 12.74 2.57 -5.86
C VAL A 178 12.49 2.93 -7.33
N SER A 179 11.32 2.60 -7.86
CA SER A 179 10.89 2.92 -9.23
C SER A 179 9.39 2.63 -9.38
N SER A 180 8.71 3.41 -10.23
CA SER A 180 7.39 3.05 -10.78
C SER A 180 7.52 2.93 -12.30
N LYS A 181 6.99 1.86 -12.88
CA LYS A 181 6.83 1.75 -14.34
C LYS A 181 5.34 1.61 -14.62
N SER A 182 4.82 2.47 -15.49
CA SER A 182 3.48 2.33 -16.06
C SER A 182 3.64 1.75 -17.46
N ALA A 183 3.08 0.57 -17.71
CA ALA A 183 3.00 0.01 -19.05
C ALA A 183 1.56 0.14 -19.57
N LYS A 184 1.38 0.73 -20.75
CA LYS A 184 0.13 0.62 -21.51
C LYS A 184 0.20 -0.69 -22.30
N ALA A 185 -0.59 -1.68 -21.91
CA ALA A 185 -0.73 -2.92 -22.67
C ALA A 185 -1.83 -2.73 -23.73
N GLU A 186 -1.46 -2.84 -25.00
CA GLU A 186 -2.37 -2.81 -26.15
C GLU A 186 -2.75 -4.27 -26.49
N TRP A 187 -4.02 -4.64 -26.33
CA TRP A 187 -4.49 -5.97 -26.68
C TRP A 187 -4.87 -6.03 -28.16
N THR A 188 -4.03 -6.62 -29.02
CA THR A 188 -4.46 -7.10 -30.33
C THR A 188 -5.15 -8.45 -30.17
N ALA A 189 -6.47 -8.47 -30.25
CA ALA A 189 -7.26 -9.70 -30.33
C ALA A 189 -6.97 -10.41 -31.65
N ARG A 190 -6.21 -11.52 -31.61
CA ARG A 190 -6.18 -12.47 -32.73
C ARG A 190 -7.38 -13.41 -32.58
N LYS A 191 -8.30 -13.39 -33.55
CA LYS A 191 -9.29 -14.46 -33.71
C LYS A 191 -8.52 -15.76 -33.99
N ALA A 192 -8.75 -16.79 -33.18
CA ALA A 192 -8.48 -18.16 -33.59
C ALA A 192 -9.56 -18.56 -34.60
N ASN A 193 -9.16 -18.78 -35.85
CA ASN A 193 -10.00 -19.49 -36.81
C ASN A 193 -9.76 -20.98 -36.61
N GLY A 194 -10.85 -21.75 -36.53
CA GLY A 194 -10.83 -23.21 -36.63
C GLY A 194 -10.57 -23.68 -38.05
#